data_AF-A0A800IIX6-F1
#
_entry.id   AF-A0A800IIX6-F1
#
_cell.length_a   1.000
_cell.length_b   1.000
_cell.length_c   1.000
_cell.angle_alpha   90.00
_cell.angle_beta   90.00
_cell.angle_gamma   90.00
#
_symmetry.space_group_name_H-M   'P 1'
#
loop_
_entity.id
_entity.type
_entity.pdbx_description
1 polymer ?
#
loop_
_entity_poly.entity_id
_entity_poly.type
_entity_poly.pdbx_seq_one_letter_code
_entity_poly.pdbx_strand_id
1 'polypeptide(L)'
;MPATPRTSWRIELKLKGTTFRILRTGPGTSYGYRIEREGKTMVFSSDSEQKSDACDEGHPLVDFYQDADLAMFDAQYTVTESIYAKED
;
A
#
# COMPACT_ATOMS: atom_id res chain seq x y z
N MET A 1 -12.01 20.55 10.06
CA MET A 1 -12.09 20.28 8.61
C MET A 1 -12.56 18.84 8.46
N PRO A 2 -13.70 18.53 7.80
CA PRO A 2 -13.96 17.13 7.46
C PRO A 2 -12.90 16.71 6.45
N ALA A 3 -12.21 15.59 6.70
CA ALA A 3 -11.20 15.09 5.78
C ALA A 3 -11.86 14.81 4.42
N THR A 4 -11.44 15.53 3.39
CA THR A 4 -11.72 15.22 1.98
C THR A 4 -11.40 13.74 1.76
N PRO A 5 -12.22 12.96 1.03
CA PRO A 5 -11.85 11.57 0.72
C PRO A 5 -10.54 11.62 -0.08
N ARG A 6 -9.44 11.23 0.55
CA ARG A 6 -8.11 11.21 -0.06
C ARG A 6 -8.05 10.05 -1.05
N THR A 7 -8.37 10.41 -2.29
CA THR A 7 -7.95 9.83 -3.57
C THR A 7 -8.36 8.40 -3.93
N SER A 8 -8.78 8.28 -5.18
CA SER A 8 -9.39 7.16 -5.87
C SER A 8 -8.48 5.93 -6.04
N TRP A 9 -8.98 4.78 -5.59
CA TRP A 9 -8.43 3.45 -5.89
C TRP A 9 -8.24 3.26 -7.40
N ARG A 10 -7.11 2.69 -7.84
CA ARG A 10 -6.87 2.39 -9.26
C ARG A 10 -7.72 1.24 -9.76
N ILE A 11 -7.96 0.23 -8.91
CA ILE A 11 -8.90 -0.87 -9.15
C ILE A 11 -9.56 -1.23 -7.81
N GLU A 12 -10.89 -1.29 -7.81
CA GLU A 12 -11.70 -1.82 -6.70
C GLU A 12 -12.56 -2.98 -7.22
N LEU A 13 -12.54 -4.11 -6.53
CA LEU A 13 -13.34 -5.30 -6.83
C LEU A 13 -14.10 -5.73 -5.59
N LYS A 14 -15.37 -6.10 -5.74
CA LYS A 14 -16.21 -6.59 -4.65
C LYS A 14 -16.69 -8.00 -4.94
N LEU A 15 -16.40 -8.92 -4.04
CA LEU A 15 -16.76 -10.34 -4.16
C LEU A 15 -17.28 -10.84 -2.81
N LYS A 16 -18.54 -11.29 -2.76
CA LYS A 16 -19.16 -11.93 -1.57
C LYS A 16 -18.88 -11.18 -0.25
N GLY A 17 -19.11 -9.87 -0.23
CA GLY A 17 -18.89 -9.03 0.96
C GLY A 17 -17.43 -8.71 1.28
N THR A 18 -16.49 -9.07 0.40
CA THR A 18 -15.08 -8.72 0.49
C THR A 18 -14.76 -7.64 -0.53
N THR A 19 -14.09 -6.58 -0.11
CA THR A 19 -13.59 -5.51 -0.98
C THR A 19 -12.09 -5.69 -1.19
N PHE A 20 -11.67 -5.77 -2.44
CA PHE A 20 -10.27 -5.81 -2.85
C PHE A 20 -9.92 -4.47 -3.48
N ARG A 21 -8.83 -3.87 -3.02
CA ARG A 21 -8.25 -2.64 -3.56
C ARG A 21 -6.83 -2.93 -3.99
N ILE A 22 -6.52 -2.56 -5.22
CA ILE A 22 -5.23 -2.88 -5.84
C ILE A 22 -4.51 -1.57 -6.15
N LEU A 23 -3.27 -1.48 -5.68
CA LEU A 23 -2.38 -0.34 -5.91
C LEU A 23 -1.09 -0.85 -6.54
N ARG A 24 -0.54 -0.11 -7.50
CA ARG A 24 0.80 -0.40 -8.03
C ARG A 24 1.85 0.11 -7.05
N THR A 25 2.79 -0.74 -6.67
CA THR A 25 3.69 -0.49 -5.52
C THR A 25 5.15 -0.26 -5.86
N GLY A 26 5.54 -0.27 -7.15
CA GLY A 26 6.92 -0.01 -7.57
C GLY A 26 7.07 0.29 -9.07
N PRO A 27 8.31 0.50 -9.55
CA PRO A 27 8.63 0.68 -10.97
C PRO A 27 8.55 -0.67 -11.71
N GLY A 28 7.33 -1.13 -11.96
CA GLY A 28 7.11 -2.39 -12.68
C GLY A 28 5.64 -2.77 -12.74
N THR A 29 5.39 -4.08 -12.84
CA THR A 29 4.06 -4.71 -12.82
C THR A 29 3.70 -5.27 -11.44
N SER A 30 4.31 -4.76 -10.38
CA SER A 30 4.09 -5.20 -9.00
C SER A 30 2.89 -4.46 -8.38
N TYR A 31 2.05 -5.23 -7.69
CA TYR A 31 0.79 -4.75 -7.12
C TYR A 31 0.67 -5.16 -5.66
N GLY A 32 0.20 -4.22 -4.84
CA GLY A 32 -0.29 -4.48 -3.50
C GLY A 32 -1.79 -4.75 -3.52
N TYR A 33 -2.25 -5.56 -2.56
CA TYR A 33 -3.64 -5.92 -2.33
C TYR A 33 -4.06 -5.54 -0.92
N ARG A 34 -5.10 -4.70 -0.83
CA ARG A 34 -5.81 -4.39 0.41
C ARG A 34 -7.15 -5.10 0.36
N ILE A 35 -7.40 -5.94 1.36
CA ILE A 35 -8.56 -6.82 1.44
C ILE A 35 -9.34 -6.46 2.69
N GLU A 36 -10.58 -6.05 2.51
CA GLU A 36 -11.48 -5.64 3.57
C GLU A 36 -12.70 -6.56 3.62
N ARG A 37 -12.97 -7.14 4.79
CA ARG A 37 -14.14 -7.99 5.02
C ARG A 37 -14.56 -7.88 6.48
N GLU A 38 -15.85 -7.67 6.72
CA GLU A 38 -16.42 -7.70 8.09
C GLU A 38 -15.69 -6.76 9.07
N GLY A 39 -15.24 -5.60 8.59
CA GLY A 39 -14.50 -4.63 9.40
C GLY A 39 -13.06 -5.02 9.74
N LYS A 40 -12.53 -6.06 9.09
CA LYS A 40 -11.13 -6.49 9.17
C LYS A 40 -10.41 -6.15 7.87
N THR A 41 -9.17 -5.71 8.00
CA THR A 41 -8.33 -5.26 6.88
C THR A 41 -7.01 -6.02 6.88
N MET A 42 -6.70 -6.66 5.76
CA MET A 42 -5.37 -7.22 5.49
C MET A 42 -4.74 -6.50 4.30
N VAL A 43 -3.46 -6.19 4.42
CA VAL A 43 -2.65 -5.63 3.34
C VAL A 43 -1.53 -6.61 3.02
N PHE A 44 -1.34 -6.88 1.74
CA PHE A 44 -0.21 -7.63 1.21
C PHE A 44 0.44 -6.81 0.09
N SER A 45 1.75 -6.59 0.15
CA SER A 45 2.49 -6.15 -1.02
C SER A 45 3.89 -6.76 -1.04
N SER A 46 4.24 -7.39 -2.16
CA SER A 46 5.61 -7.83 -2.43
C SER A 46 6.25 -6.93 -3.49
N ASP A 47 7.56 -6.99 -3.61
CA ASP A 47 8.37 -6.34 -4.65
C ASP A 47 8.04 -4.85 -4.79
N SER A 48 7.98 -4.19 -3.64
CA SER A 48 7.59 -2.78 -3.52
C SER A 48 8.82 -1.94 -3.28
N GLU A 49 9.26 -1.20 -4.30
CA GLU A 49 10.35 -0.24 -4.18
C GLU A 49 9.78 1.12 -3.79
N GLN A 50 10.20 1.61 -2.63
CA GLN A 50 9.70 2.85 -2.04
C GLN A 50 10.78 3.92 -2.18
N LYS A 51 10.48 4.97 -2.94
CA LYS A 51 11.33 6.17 -3.00
C LYS A 51 11.06 7.04 -1.78
N SER A 52 11.93 8.03 -1.53
CA SER A 52 11.88 8.88 -0.34
C SER A 52 10.56 9.66 -0.17
N ASP A 53 9.84 9.93 -1.26
CA ASP A 53 8.51 10.56 -1.27
C ASP A 53 7.38 9.65 -0.77
N ALA A 54 7.61 8.34 -0.69
CA ALA A 54 6.63 7.40 -0.17
C ALA A 54 6.37 7.54 1.34
N CYS A 55 7.22 8.30 2.04
CA CYS A 55 7.07 8.64 3.45
C CYS A 55 6.23 9.92 3.69
N ASP A 56 5.85 10.64 2.63
CA ASP A 56 5.08 11.88 2.76
C ASP A 56 3.63 11.60 3.21
N GLU A 57 3.11 12.46 4.08
CA GLU A 57 1.71 12.38 4.51
C GLU A 57 0.76 12.52 3.30
N GLY A 58 -0.17 11.58 3.18
CA GLY A 58 -1.11 11.54 2.06
C GLY A 58 -0.56 10.88 0.80
N HIS A 59 0.63 10.28 0.85
CA HIS A 59 1.08 9.39 -0.22
C HIS A 59 0.15 8.17 -0.30
N PRO A 60 -0.28 7.73 -1.51
CA PRO A 60 -1.24 6.62 -1.66
C PRO A 60 -0.81 5.31 -0.99
N LEU A 61 0.50 5.10 -0.83
CA LEU A 61 1.03 3.95 -0.11
C LEU A 61 0.77 4.03 1.40
N VAL A 62 0.90 5.22 2.01
CA VAL A 62 0.59 5.41 3.44
C VAL A 62 -0.89 5.12 3.68
N ASP A 63 -1.78 5.71 2.88
CA ASP A 63 -3.23 5.46 2.95
C ASP A 63 -3.57 3.97 2.71
N PHE A 64 -2.79 3.28 1.88
CA PHE A 64 -2.97 1.86 1.58
C PHE A 64 -2.68 0.95 2.78
N TYR A 65 -1.68 1.30 3.58
CA TYR A 65 -1.26 0.55 4.77
C TYR A 65 -1.98 0.98 6.04
N GLN A 66 -2.53 2.20 6.07
CA GLN A 66 -3.16 2.77 7.25
C GLN A 66 -4.33 1.92 7.75
N ASP A 67 -4.42 1.78 9.07
CA ASP A 67 -5.47 1.05 9.81
C ASP A 67 -5.63 -0.44 9.41
N ALA A 68 -4.61 -1.06 8.84
CA ALA A 68 -4.62 -2.50 8.58
C ALA A 68 -4.52 -3.31 9.89
N ASP A 69 -5.37 -4.34 10.04
CA ASP A 69 -5.24 -5.31 11.15
C ASP A 69 -4.04 -6.25 10.94
N LEU A 70 -3.65 -6.49 9.69
CA LEU A 70 -2.49 -7.30 9.30
C LEU A 70 -1.81 -6.72 8.07
N ALA A 71 -0.48 -6.55 8.14
CA ALA A 71 0.35 -6.14 7.01
C ALA A 71 1.40 -7.21 6.72
N MET A 72 1.49 -7.61 5.44
CA MET A 72 2.48 -8.54 4.92
C MET A 72 3.28 -7.83 3.83
N PHE A 73 4.59 -7.74 4.01
CA PHE A 73 5.49 -7.06 3.09
C PHE A 73 6.88 -7.69 3.11
N ASP A 74 7.65 -7.43 2.06
CA ASP A 74 9.04 -7.88 1.98
C ASP A 74 9.91 -7.07 2.96
N ALA A 75 10.66 -7.79 3.79
CA ALA A 75 11.68 -7.22 4.67
C ALA A 75 13.08 -7.60 4.19
N GLN A 76 13.28 -7.56 2.85
CA GLN A 76 14.56 -7.94 2.24
C GLN A 76 15.69 -6.97 2.59
N TYR A 77 15.35 -5.69 2.77
CA TYR A 77 16.26 -4.62 3.13
C TYR A 77 15.85 -4.01 4.47
N THR A 78 16.82 -3.56 5.26
CA THR A 78 16.52 -2.68 6.39
C THR A 78 15.91 -1.36 5.90
N VAL A 79 15.22 -0.62 6.76
CA VAL A 79 14.62 0.68 6.38
C VAL A 79 15.66 1.63 5.77
N THR A 80 16.85 1.69 6.36
CA THR A 80 17.97 2.49 5.86
C THR A 80 18.39 2.01 4.47
N GLU A 81 18.58 0.72 4.27
CA GLU A 81 18.91 0.18 2.95
C GLU A 81 17.79 0.46 1.94
N SER A 82 16.51 0.29 2.27
CA SER A 82 15.42 0.56 1.33
C SER A 82 15.39 2.02 0.82
N ILE A 83 15.74 2.99 1.67
CA ILE A 83 15.75 4.41 1.33
C ILE A 83 17.02 4.79 0.53
N TYR A 84 18.18 4.22 0.88
CA TYR A 84 19.48 4.61 0.33
C TYR A 84 20.06 3.64 -0.72
N ALA A 85 19.49 2.44 -0.91
CA ALA A 85 20.10 1.39 -1.73
C ALA A 85 19.92 1.56 -3.23
N LYS A 86 19.16 2.57 -3.71
CA LYS A 86 19.04 2.84 -5.15
C LYS A 86 18.92 4.34 -5.45
N GLU A 87 19.99 5.07 -5.12
CA GLU A 87 20.39 6.24 -5.90
C GLU A 87 21.34 5.76 -7.01
N ASP A 88 20.78 5.34 -8.16
CA ASP A 88 21.49 5.26 -9.44
C ASP A 88 20.55 5.74 -10.56
#